data_AF-A0A4P5SWM5-F1
#
_entry.id   AF-A0A4P5SWM5-F1
#
_cell.length_a   1.000
_cell.length_b   1.000
_cell.length_c   1.000
_cell.angle_alpha   90.00
_cell.angle_beta   90.00
_cell.angle_gamma   90.00
#
_symmetry.space_group_name_H-M   'P 1'
#
loop_
_entity.id
_entity.type
_entity.pdbx_description
1 polymer ?
#
loop_
_entity_poly.entity_id
_entity_poly.type
_entity_poly.pdbx_seq_one_letter_code
_entity_poly.pdbx_strand_id
1 'polypeptide(L)'
;MGMTRETKQPGQGRALTFQESELKICDLCGCLNLNTNTDCFICGWHGHFVQETRVVHAALELATRRYGRLELHHLTDARTYREPAPPTWQARLKSWCLGILKRKRQ
;
A
#
# COMPACT_ATOMS: atom_id res chain seq x y z
N MET A 1 12.32 -22.57 -39.58
CA MET A 1 11.95 -21.14 -39.58
C MET A 1 10.55 -21.05 -39.01
N GLY A 2 10.20 -20.43 -37.89
CA GLY A 2 10.86 -19.73 -36.80
C GLY A 2 9.69 -19.27 -35.94
N MET A 3 9.50 -19.89 -34.76
CA MET A 3 8.31 -19.70 -33.91
C MET A 3 8.16 -18.23 -33.49
N THR A 4 6.98 -17.65 -33.70
CA THR A 4 6.59 -16.36 -33.13
C THR A 4 6.59 -16.46 -31.62
N ARG A 5 7.64 -15.91 -30.98
CA ARG A 5 7.68 -15.67 -29.55
C ARG A 5 6.80 -14.46 -29.25
N GLU A 6 5.57 -14.72 -28.81
CA GLU A 6 4.76 -13.71 -28.12
C GLU A 6 5.54 -13.23 -26.89
N THR A 7 6.06 -12.01 -26.99
CA THR A 7 6.65 -11.28 -25.88
C THR A 7 5.51 -10.80 -24.98
N LYS A 8 5.22 -11.55 -23.92
CA LYS A 8 4.41 -11.04 -22.80
C LYS A 8 5.10 -9.79 -22.25
N GLN A 9 4.54 -8.62 -22.55
CA GLN A 9 4.99 -7.32 -22.03
C GLN A 9 4.92 -7.33 -20.49
N PRO A 10 6.02 -7.03 -19.78
CA PRO A 10 5.99 -6.78 -18.36
C PRO A 10 5.58 -5.30 -18.16
N GLY A 11 4.30 -5.06 -17.95
CA GLY A 11 3.81 -3.67 -17.85
C GLY A 11 2.40 -3.48 -17.30
N GLN A 12 1.74 -4.54 -16.82
CA GLN A 12 0.43 -4.39 -16.17
C GLN A 12 0.63 -4.18 -14.66
N GLY A 13 1.13 -3.00 -14.31
CA GLY A 13 0.95 -2.46 -12.97
C GLY A 13 -0.55 -2.41 -12.67
N ARG A 14 -1.00 -3.17 -11.66
CA ARG A 14 -2.40 -3.12 -11.23
C ARG A 14 -2.65 -1.70 -10.74
N ALA A 15 -3.69 -1.04 -11.27
CA ALA A 15 -4.24 0.16 -10.61
C ALA A 15 -4.64 -0.28 -9.22
N LEU A 16 -3.87 0.14 -8.23
CA LEU A 16 -4.25 -0.02 -6.84
C LEU A 16 -4.84 1.30 -6.41
N THR A 17 -6.12 1.27 -6.04
CA THR A 17 -6.72 2.35 -5.27
C THR A 17 -6.20 2.19 -3.85
N PHE A 18 -5.33 3.09 -3.43
CA PHE A 18 -4.80 3.11 -2.06
C PHE A 18 -5.76 3.89 -1.16
N GLN A 19 -6.09 3.33 0.00
CA GLN A 19 -6.75 4.08 1.07
C GLN A 19 -5.71 4.86 1.88
N GLU A 20 -6.08 6.00 2.43
CA GLU A 20 -5.18 6.86 3.21
C GLU A 20 -4.63 6.11 4.43
N SER A 21 -5.41 5.21 5.03
CA SER A 21 -4.97 4.36 6.15
C SER A 21 -3.87 3.36 5.78
N GLU A 22 -3.66 3.11 4.49
CA GLU A 22 -2.62 2.21 3.98
C GLU A 22 -1.30 2.96 3.73
N LEU A 23 -1.26 4.27 3.99
CA LEU A 23 -0.16 5.15 3.62
C LEU A 23 0.36 5.92 4.83
N LYS A 24 1.64 6.32 4.75
CA LYS A 24 2.31 7.18 5.72
C LYS A 24 3.37 8.03 5.03
N ILE A 25 3.72 9.17 5.61
CA ILE A 25 4.70 10.08 5.04
C ILE A 25 5.96 10.05 5.90
N CYS A 26 7.13 9.96 5.26
CA CYS A 26 8.41 10.05 5.95
C CYS A 26 8.63 11.49 6.44
N ASP A 27 8.85 11.67 7.74
CA ASP A 27 9.10 12.98 8.35
C ASP A 27 10.43 13.60 7.89
N LEU A 28 11.37 12.76 7.44
CA LEU A 28 12.70 13.21 7.02
C LEU A 28 12.70 13.70 5.58
N CYS A 29 12.17 12.91 4.64
CA CYS A 29 12.24 13.23 3.20
C CYS A 29 10.89 13.59 2.56
N GLY A 30 9.78 13.51 3.30
CA GLY A 30 8.44 13.82 2.81
C GLY A 30 7.86 12.77 1.85
N CYS A 31 8.53 11.64 1.64
CA CYS A 31 8.06 10.61 0.71
C CYS A 31 6.85 9.84 1.27
N LEU A 32 5.86 9.59 0.40
CA LEU A 32 4.71 8.73 0.69
C LEU A 32 5.12 7.25 0.62
N ASN A 33 4.83 6.50 1.68
CA ASN A 33 5.21 5.10 1.86
C ASN A 33 3.96 4.28 2.17
N LEU A 34 3.97 2.97 1.88
CA LEU A 34 2.96 2.08 2.46
C LEU A 34 3.15 1.97 3.96
N ASN A 35 2.05 1.78 4.68
CA ASN A 35 2.09 1.60 6.13
C ASN A 35 2.87 0.33 6.53
N THR A 36 2.89 -0.69 5.67
CA THR A 36 3.62 -1.95 5.84
C THR A 36 5.15 -1.81 5.73
N ASN A 37 5.66 -0.73 5.13
CA ASN A 37 7.10 -0.47 5.08
C ASN A 37 7.63 -0.16 6.49
N THR A 38 8.62 -0.89 7.00
CA THR A 38 9.22 -0.56 8.31
C THR A 38 10.07 0.71 8.23
N ASP A 39 10.78 0.88 7.12
CA ASP A 39 11.69 1.98 6.86
C ASP A 39 11.25 2.73 5.60
N CYS A 40 11.66 4.00 5.49
CA CYS A 40 11.39 4.77 4.28
C CYS A 40 12.12 4.14 3.09
N PHE A 41 11.40 3.72 2.04
CA PHE A 41 12.03 3.05 0.90
C PHE A 41 12.94 3.97 0.07
N ILE A 42 12.84 5.29 0.25
CA ILE A 42 13.68 6.28 -0.42
C ILE A 42 14.95 6.60 0.37
N CYS A 43 14.83 6.96 1.64
CA CYS A 43 15.96 7.47 2.44
C CYS A 43 16.45 6.52 3.54
N GLY A 44 15.79 5.37 3.73
CA GLY A 44 16.11 4.40 4.77
C GLY A 44 15.76 4.85 6.19
N TRP A 45 15.06 5.98 6.37
CA TRP A 45 14.63 6.45 7.68
C TRP A 45 13.78 5.40 8.41
N HIS A 46 14.18 5.10 9.64
CA HIS A 46 13.45 4.24 10.57
C HIS A 46 12.98 5.07 11.76
N GLY A 47 11.69 4.99 12.10
CA GLY A 47 11.14 5.70 13.26
C GLY A 47 9.73 6.20 13.02
N HIS A 48 9.47 7.45 13.41
CA HIS A 48 8.17 8.08 13.27
C HIS A 48 7.86 8.46 11.81
N PHE A 49 6.58 8.41 11.46
CA PHE A 49 6.01 8.80 10.17
C PHE A 49 4.68 9.52 10.39
N VAL A 50 4.40 10.58 9.63
CA VAL A 50 3.09 11.23 9.63
C VAL A 50 2.02 10.30 9.05
N GLN A 51 0.94 10.10 9.80
CA GLN A 51 -0.27 9.34 9.40
C GLN A 51 -1.57 10.15 9.55
N GLU A 52 -1.48 11.47 9.71
CA GLU A 52 -2.67 12.31 9.79
C GLU A 52 -3.44 12.26 8.46
N THR A 53 -4.70 11.81 8.52
CA THR A 53 -5.53 11.52 7.34
C THR A 53 -5.57 12.67 6.34
N ARG A 54 -5.72 13.92 6.81
CA ARG A 54 -5.79 15.09 5.94
C ARG A 54 -4.47 15.35 5.20
N VAL A 55 -3.34 15.15 5.88
CA VAL A 55 -2.01 15.34 5.32
C VAL A 55 -1.68 14.23 4.32
N VAL A 56 -1.98 12.99 4.67
CA VAL A 56 -1.81 11.83 3.78
C VAL A 56 -2.68 11.95 2.53
N HIS A 57 -3.93 12.38 2.67
CA HIS A 57 -4.82 12.64 1.54
C HIS A 57 -4.25 13.70 0.58
N ALA A 58 -3.80 14.84 1.12
CA ALA A 58 -3.18 15.89 0.32
C ALA A 58 -1.91 15.39 -0.42
N ALA A 59 -1.07 14.60 0.25
CA ALA A 59 0.11 13.99 -0.37
C ALA A 59 -0.25 12.97 -1.46
N LEU A 60 -1.30 12.17 -1.24
CA LEU A 60 -1.82 11.21 -2.21
C LEU A 60 -2.35 11.91 -3.47
N GLU A 61 -3.12 13.00 -3.29
CA GLU A 61 -3.57 13.82 -4.42
C GLU A 61 -2.39 14.41 -5.20
N LEU A 62 -1.40 14.97 -4.51
CA LEU A 62 -0.21 15.55 -5.15
C LEU A 62 0.58 14.50 -5.94
N ALA A 63 0.75 13.31 -5.36
CA ALA A 63 1.41 12.19 -6.04
C ALA A 63 0.62 11.75 -7.27
N THR A 64 -0.71 11.64 -7.16
CA THR A 64 -1.58 11.28 -8.28
C THR A 64 -1.50 12.32 -9.40
N ARG A 65 -1.51 13.62 -9.08
CA ARG A 65 -1.32 14.69 -10.07
C ARG A 65 0.05 14.65 -10.74
N ARG A 66 1.10 14.30 -9.99
CA ARG A 66 2.49 14.22 -10.49
C ARG A 66 2.71 13.04 -11.42
N TYR A 67 2.22 11.87 -11.06
CA TYR A 67 2.49 10.62 -11.80
C TYR A 67 1.33 10.23 -12.73
N GLY A 68 0.20 10.92 -12.66
CA GLY A 68 -1.05 10.54 -13.30
C GLY A 68 -1.70 9.35 -12.60
N ARG A 69 -1.05 8.17 -12.68
CA ARG A 69 -1.51 6.93 -12.05
C ARG A 69 -0.50 6.48 -11.00
N LEU A 70 -0.98 6.30 -9.77
CA LEU A 70 -0.14 5.81 -8.68
C LEU A 70 -0.02 4.30 -8.74
N GLU A 71 1.19 3.83 -8.99
CA GLU A 71 1.57 2.42 -8.95
C GLU A 71 2.30 2.08 -7.65
N LEU A 72 2.31 0.80 -7.28
CA LEU A 72 2.94 0.28 -6.06
C LEU A 72 4.41 0.73 -5.91
N HIS A 73 5.18 0.75 -7.01
CA HIS A 73 6.60 1.12 -7.00
C HIS A 73 6.87 2.59 -6.62
N HIS A 74 5.84 3.45 -6.61
CA HIS A 74 5.97 4.82 -6.11
C HIS A 74 5.89 4.91 -4.58
N LEU A 75 5.47 3.83 -3.91
CA LEU A 75 5.14 3.81 -2.48
C LEU A 75 5.97 2.81 -1.69
N THR A 76 6.67 1.91 -2.37
CA THR A 76 7.48 0.87 -1.76
C THR A 76 8.53 0.38 -2.75
N ASP A 77 9.64 -0.15 -2.25
CA ASP A 77 10.59 -0.89 -3.08
C ASP A 77 10.06 -2.31 -3.29
N ALA A 78 9.87 -2.71 -4.55
CA ALA A 78 9.45 -4.03 -4.96
C ALA A 78 10.32 -5.17 -4.40
N ARG A 79 11.58 -4.90 -4.08
CA ARG A 79 12.51 -5.87 -3.45
C ARG A 79 12.23 -6.08 -1.97
N THR A 80 11.69 -5.07 -1.30
CA THR A 80 11.40 -5.09 0.14
C THR A 80 9.93 -5.33 0.45
N TYR A 81 9.05 -5.13 -0.53
CA TYR A 81 7.62 -5.33 -0.39
C TYR A 81 7.29 -6.79 -0.08
N ARG A 82 6.66 -7.02 1.07
CA ARG A 82 6.02 -8.30 1.40
C ARG A 82 4.52 -8.14 1.23
N GLU A 83 3.95 -8.90 0.30
CA GLU A 83 2.50 -8.96 0.15
C GLU A 83 1.87 -9.40 1.48
N PRO A 84 0.83 -8.72 1.99
CA PRO A 84 0.19 -9.12 3.23
C PRO A 84 -0.33 -10.55 3.08
N ALA A 85 0.02 -11.43 4.03
CA ALA A 85 -0.42 -12.82 4.00
C ALA A 85 -1.96 -12.87 3.92
N PRO A 86 -2.53 -13.73 3.05
CA PRO A 86 -3.98 -13.84 2.95
C PRO A 86 -4.57 -14.18 4.33
N PRO A 87 -5.72 -13.60 4.70
CA PRO A 87 -6.31 -13.84 6.00
C PRO A 87 -6.59 -15.33 6.18
N THR A 88 -6.02 -15.91 7.24
CA THR A 88 -6.26 -17.31 7.57
C THR A 88 -7.73 -17.54 7.87
N TRP A 89 -8.21 -18.78 7.70
CA TRP A 89 -9.61 -19.14 8.02
C TRP A 89 -9.98 -18.78 9.47
N GLN A 90 -9.02 -18.86 10.39
CA GLN A 90 -9.16 -18.43 11.79
C GLN A 90 -9.38 -16.91 11.91
N ALA A 91 -8.67 -16.09 11.14
CA ALA A 91 -8.88 -14.65 11.12
C ALA A 91 -10.27 -14.29 10.58
N ARG A 92 -10.77 -15.03 9.58
CA ARG A 92 -12.13 -14.85 9.04
C ARG A 92 -13.20 -15.20 10.07
N LEU A 93 -13.04 -16.29 10.82
CA LEU A 93 -13.93 -16.66 11.93
C LEU A 93 -13.90 -15.65 13.07
N LYS A 94 -12.71 -15.17 13.47
CA LYS A 94 -12.60 -14.12 14.50
C LYS A 94 -13.34 -12.85 14.10
N SER A 95 -13.19 -12.40 12.85
CA SER A 95 -13.92 -11.23 12.33
C SER A 95 -15.44 -11.45 12.32
N TRP A 96 -15.90 -12.67 12.02
CA TRP A 96 -17.32 -13.02 12.09
C TRP A 96 -17.87 -13.02 13.53
N CYS A 97 -17.17 -13.66 14.47
CA CYS A 97 -17.55 -13.69 15.88
C CYS A 97 -17.54 -12.29 16.52
N LEU A 98 -16.52 -11.48 16.24
CA LEU A 98 -16.44 -10.10 16.72
C LEU A 98 -17.55 -9.23 16.10
N GLY A 99 -17.90 -9.46 14.84
CA GLY A 99 -19.03 -8.80 14.18
C GLY A 99 -20.38 -9.15 14.81
N ILE A 100 -20.58 -10.40 15.23
CA ILE A 100 -21.80 -10.84 15.92
C ILE A 100 -21.87 -10.31 17.35
N LEU A 101 -20.76 -10.30 18.08
CA LEU A 101 -20.68 -9.74 19.43
C LEU A 101 -20.96 -8.22 19.44
N LYS A 102 -20.49 -7.49 18.43
CA LYS A 102 -20.83 -6.07 18.27
C LYS A 102 -22.30 -5.83 17.95
N ARG A 103 -22.98 -6.71 17.20
CA ARG A 103 -24.42 -6.58 16.89
C ARG A 103 -25.35 -6.86 18.07
N LYS A 104 -24.91 -7.61 19.08
CA LYS A 104 -25.72 -7.89 20.29
C LYS A 104 -25.61 -6.82 21.38
N ARG A 105 -24.85 -5.74 21.16
CA ARG A 105 -24.63 -4.65 22.11
C ARG A 105 -25.33 -3.33 21.73
N GLN A 106 -26.12 -3.34 20.65
CA GLN A 106 -27.10 -2.32 20.29
C GLN A 106 -28.50 -2.90 20.51
#